data_AF-A0A4Z0KJS8-F1
#
_entry.id   AF-A0A4Z0KJS8-F1
#
_cell.length_a   1.000
_cell.length_b   1.000
_cell.length_c   1.000
_cell.angle_alpha   90.00
_cell.angle_beta   90.00
_cell.angle_gamma   90.00
#
_symmetry.space_group_name_H-M   'P 1'
#
loop_
_entity.id
_entity.type
_entity.pdbx_description
1 polymer ?
#
loop_
_entity_poly.entity_id
_entity_poly.type
_entity_poly.pdbx_seq_one_letter_code
_entity_poly.pdbx_strand_id
1 'polypeptide(L)'
;MPYTVAQRIDRSPFFRFSALSLRGAVPQVCTAPRSGCGRASIASVDMDLALDILRTTVESPWVYLLVFVIAGMDSLFPIVPSETVLITAAAYAAAGIPSPLGLLLAAVVGALIGDFAAHLVGRGGGSLVQRWTRSSRAKRLLAHTEEIFARRGGVVLIAGRFIPGGRTATTLSSGILKYPRTRFLIFDALGCLAWAIYSIGVGLLGGVLFEDQPLLGVGLGIGIALAITGVAELTRRLLARRKARADQDRTAHRDPADWTASAIDVA
;
A
#
# COMPACT_ATOMS: atom_id res chain seq x y z
N MET A 1 53.02 -31.87 17.51
CA MET A 1 51.79 -31.18 17.08
C MET A 1 51.57 -31.44 15.60
N PRO A 2 50.90 -32.55 15.20
CA PRO A 2 50.61 -32.84 13.80
C PRO A 2 49.16 -32.47 13.40
N TYR A 3 49.02 -32.15 12.13
CA TYR A 3 47.81 -31.82 11.37
C TYR A 3 47.19 -33.11 10.81
N THR A 4 45.87 -33.33 10.89
CA THR A 4 45.06 -34.13 9.91
C THR A 4 43.55 -33.96 10.21
N VAL A 5 42.79 -33.27 9.36
CA VAL A 5 41.88 -33.81 8.30
C VAL A 5 40.59 -34.46 8.83
N ALA A 6 39.43 -33.90 8.44
CA ALA A 6 38.39 -34.57 7.63
C ALA A 6 37.00 -33.94 7.87
N GLN A 7 36.55 -33.15 6.90
CA GLN A 7 35.11 -32.96 6.66
C GLN A 7 34.48 -34.33 6.35
N ARG A 8 33.36 -34.64 7.00
CA ARG A 8 32.44 -35.68 6.51
C ARG A 8 31.03 -35.12 6.48
N ILE A 9 30.68 -34.69 5.27
CA ILE A 9 29.32 -34.60 4.76
C ILE A 9 28.77 -36.03 4.77
N ASP A 10 27.72 -36.29 5.54
CA ASP A 10 26.86 -37.45 5.32
C ASP A 10 25.49 -36.95 4.85
N ARG A 11 25.28 -37.11 3.55
CA ARG A 11 23.98 -37.21 2.92
C ARG A 11 23.64 -38.68 2.88
N SER A 12 22.56 -39.09 3.54
CA SER A 12 21.82 -40.26 3.08
C SER A 12 20.36 -40.29 3.53
N PRO A 13 19.50 -40.95 2.74
CA PRO A 13 18.07 -40.68 2.62
C PRO A 13 17.20 -41.79 3.24
N PHE A 14 15.89 -41.55 3.30
CA PHE A 14 14.81 -42.55 3.18
C PHE A 14 14.72 -43.73 4.19
N PHE A 15 13.55 -43.78 4.83
CA PHE A 15 12.80 -44.98 5.24
C PHE A 15 13.51 -46.05 6.08
N ARG A 16 13.21 -46.06 7.39
CA ARG A 16 13.11 -47.28 8.17
C ARG A 16 11.78 -47.34 8.93
N PHE A 17 10.84 -48.08 8.35
CA PHE A 17 9.80 -48.78 9.08
C PHE A 17 10.46 -49.90 9.89
N SER A 18 10.26 -49.94 11.21
CA SER A 18 10.49 -51.14 12.02
C SER A 18 9.60 -51.13 13.25
N ALA A 19 8.62 -52.03 13.19
CA ALA A 19 8.08 -52.84 14.27
C ALA A 19 7.86 -52.15 15.62
N LEU A 20 6.63 -51.68 15.80
CA LEU A 20 6.01 -51.35 17.07
C LEU A 20 5.96 -52.61 17.96
N SER A 21 6.70 -52.56 19.07
CA SER A 21 6.64 -53.52 20.15
C SER A 21 5.32 -53.40 20.89
N LEU A 22 4.57 -54.50 20.95
CA LEU A 22 3.38 -54.70 21.76
C LEU A 22 3.74 -54.65 23.25
N ARG A 23 3.38 -53.56 23.94
CA ARG A 23 3.02 -53.59 25.37
C ARG A 23 1.87 -52.65 25.63
N GLY A 24 0.80 -53.21 26.20
CA GLY A 24 -0.49 -52.56 26.36
C GLY A 24 -0.47 -51.35 27.30
N ALA A 25 -1.35 -50.40 26.96
CA ALA A 25 -1.91 -49.43 27.87
C ALA A 25 -3.38 -49.21 27.46
N VAL A 26 -4.25 -49.90 28.22
CA VAL A 26 -5.67 -49.67 28.50
C VAL A 26 -6.29 -48.40 27.87
N PRO A 27 -7.40 -48.49 27.10
CA PRO A 27 -8.16 -47.30 26.73
C PRO A 27 -8.94 -46.81 27.96
N GLN A 28 -8.57 -45.65 28.49
CA GLN A 28 -9.36 -44.93 29.50
C GLN A 28 -10.65 -44.43 28.84
N VAL A 29 -11.73 -45.19 29.03
CA VAL A 29 -13.09 -44.75 28.77
C VAL A 29 -13.43 -43.69 29.81
N CYS A 30 -13.45 -42.42 29.40
CA CYS A 30 -13.94 -41.32 30.23
C CYS A 30 -15.48 -41.42 30.35
N THR A 31 -15.96 -41.98 31.46
CA THR A 31 -17.35 -41.85 31.91
C THR A 31 -17.46 -40.78 33.00
N ALA A 32 -17.85 -39.55 32.63
CA ALA A 32 -18.55 -38.63 33.54
C ALA A 32 -19.20 -37.47 32.76
N PRO A 33 -20.51 -37.19 32.97
CA PRO A 33 -21.22 -36.13 32.28
C PRO A 33 -21.38 -34.89 33.18
N ARG A 34 -20.78 -33.74 32.83
CA ARG A 34 -21.19 -32.43 33.37
C ARG A 34 -20.95 -31.31 32.36
N SER A 35 -22.05 -30.86 31.76
CA SER A 35 -22.40 -29.45 31.47
C SER A 35 -21.24 -28.47 31.18
N GLY A 36 -21.09 -28.09 29.92
CA GLY A 36 -20.22 -26.98 29.53
C GLY A 36 -19.72 -26.97 28.07
N CYS A 37 -20.11 -27.95 27.26
CA CYS A 37 -19.74 -28.00 25.85
C CYS A 37 -20.75 -27.19 25.02
N GLY A 38 -20.38 -25.97 24.61
CA GLY A 38 -21.25 -25.21 23.71
C GLY A 38 -20.95 -23.73 23.55
N ARG A 39 -19.67 -23.29 23.45
CA ARG A 39 -19.35 -21.98 22.85
C ARG A 39 -17.87 -21.68 22.53
N ALA A 40 -17.00 -22.69 22.35
CA ALA A 40 -15.56 -22.44 22.17
C ALA A 40 -14.98 -22.88 20.80
N SER A 41 -15.81 -23.24 19.81
CA SER A 41 -15.32 -24.06 18.67
C SER A 41 -15.81 -23.66 17.28
N ILE A 42 -16.13 -22.38 17.04
CA ILE A 42 -16.43 -21.90 15.68
C ILE A 42 -15.41 -20.81 15.29
N ALA A 43 -15.24 -19.79 16.13
CA ALA A 43 -14.25 -18.72 15.88
C ALA A 43 -12.78 -19.19 15.92
N SER A 44 -12.45 -20.23 16.70
CA SER A 44 -11.11 -20.82 16.75
C SER A 44 -10.80 -21.66 15.51
N VAL A 45 -11.74 -22.49 15.06
CA VAL A 45 -11.57 -23.35 13.88
C VAL A 45 -11.47 -22.54 12.58
N ASP A 46 -12.24 -21.46 12.46
CA ASP A 46 -12.11 -20.53 11.32
C ASP A 46 -10.76 -19.79 11.35
N MET A 47 -10.26 -19.41 12.53
CA MET A 47 -8.97 -18.76 12.69
C MET A 47 -7.80 -19.73 12.45
N ASP A 48 -7.88 -20.97 12.91
CA ASP A 48 -6.85 -21.99 12.71
C ASP A 48 -6.81 -22.42 11.23
N LEU A 49 -7.97 -22.56 10.58
CA LEU A 49 -8.07 -22.80 9.13
C LEU A 49 -7.56 -21.60 8.31
N ALA A 50 -7.92 -20.37 8.71
CA ALA A 50 -7.40 -19.16 8.09
C ALA A 50 -5.89 -19.07 8.25
N LEU A 51 -5.34 -19.40 9.43
CA LEU A 51 -3.91 -19.42 9.71
C LEU A 51 -3.20 -20.52 8.92
N ASP A 52 -3.77 -21.71 8.76
CA ASP A 52 -3.20 -22.79 7.94
C ASP A 52 -3.23 -22.46 6.44
N ILE A 53 -4.31 -21.86 5.94
CA ILE A 53 -4.39 -21.34 4.56
C ILE A 53 -3.39 -20.20 4.37
N LEU A 54 -3.25 -19.30 5.35
CA LEU A 54 -2.27 -18.23 5.30
C LEU A 54 -0.85 -18.80 5.28
N ARG A 55 -0.54 -19.78 6.13
CA ARG A 55 0.78 -20.39 6.26
C ARG A 55 1.18 -21.17 5.02
N THR A 56 0.26 -21.98 4.47
CA THR A 56 0.47 -22.69 3.20
C THR A 56 0.56 -21.74 2.00
N THR A 57 -0.11 -20.59 2.03
CA THR A 57 -0.02 -19.56 0.97
C THR A 57 1.24 -18.72 1.07
N VAL A 58 1.72 -18.43 2.30
CA VAL A 58 2.92 -17.64 2.61
C VAL A 58 4.21 -18.42 2.35
N GLU A 59 4.22 -19.72 2.60
CA GLU A 59 5.34 -20.62 2.25
C GLU A 59 5.39 -20.93 0.75
N SER A 60 4.27 -20.70 0.05
CA SER A 60 4.17 -20.97 -1.38
C SER A 60 4.62 -19.77 -2.23
N PRO A 61 5.29 -20.00 -3.38
CA PRO A 61 5.64 -18.94 -4.34
C PRO A 61 4.46 -18.06 -4.79
N TRP A 62 3.22 -18.51 -4.57
CA TRP A 62 2.00 -17.78 -4.87
C TRP A 62 1.87 -16.44 -4.14
N VAL A 63 2.47 -16.25 -2.95
CA VAL A 63 2.44 -14.94 -2.26
C VAL A 63 3.10 -13.85 -3.10
N TYR A 64 4.22 -14.15 -3.75
CA TYR A 64 4.90 -13.18 -4.61
C TYR A 64 4.04 -12.83 -5.82
N LEU A 65 3.35 -13.82 -6.41
CA LEU A 65 2.42 -13.57 -7.51
C LEU A 65 1.23 -12.73 -7.06
N LEU A 66 0.67 -13.01 -5.89
CA LEU A 66 -0.43 -12.24 -5.32
C LEU A 66 -0.03 -10.77 -5.12
N VAL A 67 1.12 -10.53 -4.49
CA VAL A 67 1.68 -9.18 -4.30
C VAL A 67 1.91 -8.49 -5.64
N PHE A 68 2.49 -9.20 -6.61
CA PHE A 68 2.71 -8.68 -7.96
C PHE A 68 1.41 -8.24 -8.64
N VAL A 69 0.38 -9.10 -8.64
CA VAL A 69 -0.91 -8.83 -9.28
C VAL A 69 -1.62 -7.66 -8.59
N ILE A 70 -1.69 -7.68 -7.25
CA ILE A 70 -2.36 -6.65 -6.47
C ILE A 70 -1.66 -5.30 -6.64
N ALA A 71 -0.32 -5.24 -6.57
CA ALA A 71 0.45 -4.02 -6.76
C ALA A 71 0.31 -3.44 -8.19
N GLY A 72 0.16 -4.32 -9.18
CA GLY A 72 -0.08 -3.93 -10.57
C GLY A 72 -1.51 -3.47 -10.86
N MET A 73 -2.52 -4.03 -10.19
CA MET A 73 -3.92 -3.61 -10.35
C MET A 73 -4.21 -2.26 -9.69
N ASP A 74 -3.47 -1.93 -8.63
CA ASP A 74 -3.67 -0.72 -7.83
C ASP A 74 -3.52 0.59 -8.62
N SER A 75 -2.69 0.60 -9.68
CA SER A 75 -2.53 1.79 -10.53
C SER A 75 -3.81 2.17 -11.28
N LEU A 76 -4.61 1.16 -11.66
CA LEU A 76 -5.85 1.30 -12.42
C LEU A 76 -7.06 1.45 -11.49
N PHE A 77 -7.03 0.77 -10.36
CA PHE A 77 -8.13 0.72 -9.40
C PHE A 77 -7.61 1.17 -8.02
N PRO A 78 -7.76 2.45 -7.65
CA PRO A 78 -7.25 2.99 -6.37
C PRO A 78 -8.00 2.46 -5.12
N ILE A 79 -8.86 1.45 -5.30
CA ILE A 79 -9.63 0.78 -4.25
C ILE A 79 -8.88 -0.47 -3.75
N VAL A 80 -7.85 -0.92 -4.45
CA VAL A 80 -7.12 -2.15 -4.13
C VAL A 80 -6.22 -1.91 -2.91
N PRO A 81 -6.33 -2.71 -1.82
CA PRO A 81 -5.54 -2.52 -0.61
C PRO A 81 -4.12 -3.10 -0.76
N SER A 82 -3.37 -2.64 -1.77
CA SER A 82 -2.03 -3.15 -2.11
C SER A 82 -1.02 -2.96 -0.97
N GLU A 83 -1.09 -1.80 -0.31
CA GLU A 83 -0.22 -1.46 0.82
C GLU A 83 -0.47 -2.36 2.03
N THR A 84 -1.74 -2.63 2.35
CA THR A 84 -2.09 -3.53 3.46
C THR A 84 -1.58 -4.94 3.20
N VAL A 85 -1.76 -5.46 1.98
CA VAL A 85 -1.29 -6.81 1.62
C VAL A 85 0.23 -6.91 1.73
N LEU A 86 0.97 -5.91 1.23
CA LEU A 86 2.43 -5.91 1.29
C LEU A 86 2.95 -5.79 2.73
N ILE A 87 2.37 -4.89 3.54
CA ILE A 87 2.74 -4.73 4.95
C ILE A 87 2.45 -6.02 5.73
N THR A 88 1.28 -6.64 5.53
CA THR A 88 0.95 -7.91 6.18
C THR A 88 1.90 -9.01 5.76
N ALA A 89 2.16 -9.20 4.47
CA ALA A 89 3.11 -10.21 3.98
C ALA A 89 4.53 -9.99 4.53
N ALA A 90 4.96 -8.73 4.66
CA ALA A 90 6.24 -8.37 5.25
C ALA A 90 6.29 -8.56 6.77
N ALA A 91 5.16 -8.42 7.49
CA ALA A 91 5.10 -8.75 8.91
C ALA A 91 5.31 -10.26 9.15
N TYR A 92 4.73 -11.11 8.31
CA TYR A 92 5.01 -12.55 8.34
C TYR A 92 6.46 -12.88 7.93
N ALA A 93 7.05 -12.11 7.01
CA ALA A 93 8.44 -12.26 6.60
C ALA A 93 9.46 -12.08 7.76
N ALA A 94 9.05 -11.47 8.88
CA ALA A 94 9.88 -11.37 10.08
C ALA A 94 10.24 -12.75 10.67
N ALA A 95 9.38 -13.75 10.50
CA ALA A 95 9.63 -15.14 10.88
C ALA A 95 10.56 -15.90 9.90
N GLY A 96 11.06 -15.22 8.86
CA GLY A 96 12.01 -15.76 7.88
C GLY A 96 11.38 -16.23 6.56
N ILE A 97 10.05 -16.31 6.46
CA ILE A 97 9.31 -16.68 5.24
C ILE A 97 8.06 -15.80 5.13
N PRO A 98 7.80 -15.15 3.98
CA PRO A 98 8.52 -15.19 2.71
C PRO A 98 9.75 -14.28 2.72
N SER A 99 10.61 -14.38 1.69
CA SER A 99 11.79 -13.52 1.59
C SER A 99 11.41 -12.05 1.40
N PRO A 100 11.92 -11.11 2.22
CA PRO A 100 11.64 -9.68 2.06
C PRO A 100 12.09 -9.14 0.70
N LEU A 101 13.21 -9.66 0.19
CA LEU A 101 13.72 -9.28 -1.13
C LEU A 101 12.79 -9.76 -2.25
N GLY A 102 12.22 -10.96 -2.15
CA GLY A 102 11.23 -11.46 -3.10
C GLY A 102 9.95 -10.62 -3.11
N LEU A 103 9.48 -10.22 -1.91
CA LEU A 103 8.35 -9.30 -1.78
C LEU A 103 8.65 -7.94 -2.42
N LEU A 104 9.85 -7.40 -2.19
CA LEU A 104 10.30 -6.14 -2.78
C LEU A 104 10.27 -6.21 -4.30
N LEU A 105 10.87 -7.24 -4.88
CA LEU A 105 10.92 -7.41 -6.34
C LEU A 105 9.51 -7.59 -6.92
N ALA A 106 8.69 -8.46 -6.33
CA ALA A 106 7.33 -8.69 -6.77
C ALA A 106 6.49 -7.40 -6.75
N ALA A 107 6.55 -6.64 -5.64
CA ALA A 107 5.82 -5.40 -5.46
C ALA A 107 6.27 -4.32 -6.45
N VAL A 108 7.59 -4.10 -6.60
CA VAL A 108 8.14 -3.08 -7.49
C VAL A 108 7.84 -3.40 -8.95
N VAL A 109 8.06 -4.64 -9.40
CA VAL A 109 7.82 -5.02 -10.80
C VAL A 109 6.33 -5.01 -11.12
N GLY A 110 5.49 -5.53 -10.22
CA GLY A 110 4.03 -5.50 -10.38
C GLY A 110 3.51 -4.07 -10.51
N ALA A 111 3.91 -3.20 -9.57
CA ALA A 111 3.55 -1.79 -9.60
C ALA A 111 4.00 -1.08 -10.87
N LEU A 112 5.27 -1.26 -11.28
CA LEU A 112 5.82 -0.66 -12.50
C LEU A 112 5.04 -1.06 -13.75
N ILE A 113 4.68 -2.34 -13.89
CA ILE A 113 3.91 -2.83 -15.03
C ILE A 113 2.51 -2.20 -15.03
N GLY A 114 1.86 -2.15 -13.86
CA GLY A 114 0.57 -1.51 -13.70
C GLY A 114 0.60 -0.02 -14.03
N ASP A 115 1.58 0.71 -13.50
CA ASP A 115 1.73 2.15 -13.72
C ASP A 115 2.07 2.44 -15.18
N PHE A 116 2.91 1.62 -15.81
CA PHE A 116 3.18 1.73 -17.24
C PHE A 116 1.93 1.46 -18.09
N ALA A 117 1.12 0.46 -17.74
CA ALA A 117 -0.16 0.21 -18.42
C ALA A 117 -1.10 1.42 -18.31
N ALA A 118 -1.24 2.01 -17.12
CA ALA A 118 -2.02 3.21 -16.90
C ALA A 118 -1.47 4.41 -17.71
N HIS A 119 -0.15 4.60 -17.76
CA HIS A 119 0.48 5.62 -18.61
C HIS A 119 0.13 5.42 -20.09
N LEU A 120 0.16 4.19 -20.59
CA LEU A 120 -0.21 3.88 -21.98
C LEU A 120 -1.69 4.14 -22.25
N VAL A 121 -2.58 3.80 -21.31
CA VAL A 121 -4.01 4.13 -21.41
C VAL A 121 -4.21 5.64 -21.51
N GLY A 122 -3.56 6.43 -20.65
CA GLY A 122 -3.60 7.89 -20.72
C GLY A 122 -3.06 8.44 -22.04
N ARG A 123 -2.01 7.81 -22.59
CA ARG A 123 -1.38 8.21 -23.86
C ARG A 123 -2.24 7.89 -25.09
N GLY A 124 -3.04 6.81 -25.03
CA GLY A 124 -3.99 6.43 -26.07
C GLY A 124 -5.31 7.21 -26.04
N GLY A 125 -5.65 7.83 -24.90
CA GLY A 125 -6.92 8.54 -24.67
C GLY A 125 -7.08 9.90 -25.36
N GLY A 126 -6.32 10.21 -26.40
CA GLY A 126 -6.27 11.54 -27.03
C GLY A 126 -7.63 12.08 -27.52
N SER A 127 -8.52 11.20 -28.01
CA SER A 127 -9.87 11.57 -28.43
C SER A 127 -10.78 11.95 -27.25
N LEU A 128 -10.60 11.30 -26.10
CA LEU A 128 -11.34 11.58 -24.86
C LEU A 128 -10.90 12.92 -24.27
N VAL A 129 -9.59 13.19 -24.30
CA VAL A 129 -8.98 14.45 -23.85
C VAL A 129 -9.46 15.63 -24.71
N GLN A 130 -9.54 15.46 -26.03
CA GLN A 130 -10.09 16.48 -26.93
C GLN A 130 -11.57 16.79 -26.66
N ARG A 131 -12.36 15.78 -26.27
CA ARG A 131 -13.77 16.00 -25.88
C ARG A 131 -13.89 16.73 -24.54
N TRP A 132 -13.04 16.40 -23.57
CA TRP A 132 -13.04 17.00 -22.23
C TRP A 132 -12.49 18.44 -22.20
N THR A 133 -11.51 18.75 -23.05
CA THR A 133 -10.91 20.09 -23.18
C THR A 133 -11.78 21.11 -23.93
N ARG A 134 -13.06 20.82 -24.17
CA ARG A 134 -14.00 21.79 -24.76
C ARG A 134 -14.28 22.98 -23.83
N SER A 135 -14.17 22.79 -22.52
CA SER A 135 -14.31 23.87 -21.53
C SER A 135 -13.01 24.66 -21.36
N SER A 136 -13.10 26.00 -21.31
CA SER A 136 -11.98 26.89 -21.00
C SER A 136 -11.33 26.58 -19.63
N ARG A 137 -12.11 26.02 -18.68
CA ARG A 137 -11.57 25.57 -17.39
C ARG A 137 -10.68 24.34 -17.55
N ALA A 138 -11.12 23.35 -18.34
CA ALA A 138 -10.36 22.14 -18.59
C ALA A 138 -9.06 22.43 -19.37
N LYS A 139 -9.09 23.35 -20.33
CA LYS A 139 -7.88 23.82 -21.03
C LYS A 139 -6.87 24.46 -20.09
N ARG A 140 -7.32 25.37 -19.21
CA ARG A 140 -6.45 26.02 -18.21
C ARG A 140 -5.84 25.00 -17.25
N LEU A 141 -6.64 24.03 -16.79
CA LEU A 141 -6.15 22.97 -15.92
C LEU A 141 -5.08 22.11 -16.62
N LEU A 142 -5.34 21.69 -17.86
CA LEU A 142 -4.39 20.90 -18.64
C LEU A 142 -3.07 21.65 -18.88
N ALA A 143 -3.13 22.92 -19.28
CA ALA A 143 -1.95 23.76 -19.48
C ALA A 143 -1.15 23.93 -18.18
N HIS A 144 -1.84 24.08 -17.04
CA HIS A 144 -1.18 24.15 -15.74
C HIS A 144 -0.50 22.83 -15.36
N THR A 145 -1.17 21.69 -15.58
CA THR A 145 -0.58 20.36 -15.35
C THR A 145 0.62 20.13 -16.27
N GLU A 146 0.56 20.58 -17.53
CA GLU A 146 1.67 20.52 -18.48
C GLU A 146 2.89 21.29 -17.97
N GLU A 147 2.71 22.53 -17.50
CA GLU A 147 3.80 23.32 -16.94
C GLU A 147 4.42 22.65 -15.70
N ILE A 148 3.59 22.09 -14.81
CA ILE A 148 4.05 21.34 -13.64
C ILE A 148 4.89 20.13 -14.07
N PHE A 149 4.43 19.35 -15.06
CA PHE A 149 5.16 18.19 -15.56
C PHE A 149 6.44 18.57 -16.31
N ALA A 150 6.45 19.69 -17.04
CA ALA A 150 7.62 20.22 -17.72
C ALA A 150 8.72 20.61 -16.73
N ARG A 151 8.36 21.24 -15.61
CA ARG A 151 9.33 21.69 -14.60
C ARG A 151 9.71 20.61 -13.58
N ARG A 152 8.74 19.80 -13.14
CA ARG A 152 8.86 18.90 -11.97
C ARG A 152 8.23 17.52 -12.17
N GLY A 153 8.02 17.06 -13.40
CA GLY A 153 7.31 15.81 -13.70
C GLY A 153 7.79 14.58 -12.92
N GLY A 154 9.11 14.41 -12.76
CA GLY A 154 9.65 13.31 -11.96
C GLY A 154 9.29 13.36 -10.47
N VAL A 155 9.40 14.54 -9.85
CA VAL A 155 9.02 14.74 -8.45
C VAL A 155 7.52 14.55 -8.26
N VAL A 156 6.71 14.99 -9.22
CA VAL A 156 5.24 14.84 -9.20
C VAL A 156 4.84 13.37 -9.26
N LEU A 157 5.53 12.55 -10.07
CA LEU A 157 5.30 11.11 -10.14
C LEU A 157 5.59 10.43 -8.79
N ILE A 158 6.74 10.74 -8.18
CA ILE A 158 7.11 10.18 -6.88
C ILE A 158 6.16 10.66 -5.77
N ALA A 159 5.92 11.97 -5.67
CA ALA A 159 5.08 12.55 -4.64
C ALA A 159 3.62 12.11 -4.77
N GLY A 160 3.12 11.96 -6.00
CA GLY A 160 1.76 11.48 -6.26
C GLY A 160 1.50 10.10 -5.67
N ARG A 161 2.54 9.26 -5.52
CA ARG A 161 2.41 7.91 -4.96
C ARG A 161 2.03 7.89 -3.47
N PHE A 162 2.39 8.93 -2.72
CA PHE A 162 2.08 9.05 -1.29
C PHE A 162 0.77 9.79 -1.01
N ILE A 163 0.09 10.26 -2.06
CA ILE A 163 -1.19 10.96 -1.96
C ILE A 163 -2.30 9.98 -2.38
N PRO A 164 -3.36 9.78 -1.56
CA PRO A 164 -4.50 8.96 -1.95
C PRO A 164 -5.12 9.43 -3.26
N GLY A 165 -5.24 8.53 -4.25
CA GLY A 165 -5.68 8.85 -5.61
C GLY A 165 -4.68 9.65 -6.46
N GLY A 166 -3.59 10.12 -5.86
CA GLY A 166 -2.52 10.87 -6.53
C GLY A 166 -1.80 10.02 -7.56
N ARG A 167 -1.48 8.75 -7.24
CA ARG A 167 -0.81 7.79 -8.15
C ARG A 167 -1.53 7.67 -9.48
N THR A 168 -2.80 7.28 -9.46
CA THR A 168 -3.60 7.12 -10.68
C THR A 168 -3.70 8.44 -11.45
N ALA A 169 -3.91 9.57 -10.75
CA ALA A 169 -4.00 10.87 -11.37
C ALA A 169 -2.69 11.30 -12.06
N THR A 170 -1.54 11.18 -11.40
CA THR A 170 -0.24 11.57 -11.95
C THR A 170 0.20 10.64 -13.07
N THR A 171 0.00 9.32 -12.92
CA THR A 171 0.34 8.32 -13.94
C THR A 171 -0.51 8.50 -15.21
N LEU A 172 -1.83 8.65 -15.09
CA LEU A 172 -2.69 8.92 -16.24
C LEU A 172 -2.37 10.27 -16.89
N SER A 173 -2.16 11.32 -16.08
CA SER A 173 -1.81 12.66 -16.58
C SER A 173 -0.50 12.64 -17.36
N SER A 174 0.50 11.88 -16.89
CA SER A 174 1.77 11.72 -17.60
C SER A 174 1.59 11.09 -18.98
N GLY A 175 0.64 10.15 -19.10
CA GLY A 175 0.24 9.55 -20.38
C GLY A 175 -0.42 10.56 -21.31
N ILE A 176 -1.42 11.27 -20.80
CA ILE A 176 -2.18 12.31 -21.53
C ILE A 176 -1.25 13.39 -22.08
N LEU A 177 -0.30 13.85 -21.27
CA LEU A 177 0.71 14.85 -21.62
C LEU A 177 1.84 14.29 -22.48
N LYS A 178 1.77 13.01 -22.87
CA LYS A 178 2.79 12.30 -23.67
C LYS A 178 4.19 12.40 -23.07
N TYR A 179 4.31 12.44 -21.74
CA TYR A 179 5.58 12.54 -21.03
C TYR A 179 6.57 11.44 -21.50
N PRO A 180 7.89 11.72 -21.61
CA PRO A 180 8.85 10.77 -22.16
C PRO A 180 8.89 9.46 -21.36
N ARG A 181 8.69 8.33 -22.04
CA ARG A 181 8.56 6.99 -21.42
C ARG A 181 9.76 6.62 -20.55
N THR A 182 10.97 6.91 -21.00
CA THR A 182 12.19 6.61 -20.24
C THR A 182 12.25 7.39 -18.93
N ARG A 183 11.90 8.69 -18.96
CA ARG A 183 11.87 9.51 -17.75
C ARG A 183 10.76 9.05 -16.80
N PHE A 184 9.58 8.75 -17.34
CA PHE A 184 8.48 8.16 -16.58
C PHE A 184 8.94 6.92 -15.81
N LEU A 185 9.48 5.92 -16.53
CA LEU A 185 9.90 4.65 -15.93
C LEU A 185 10.96 4.82 -14.84
N ILE A 186 11.93 5.74 -15.02
CA ILE A 186 12.96 5.98 -14.00
C ILE A 186 12.35 6.54 -12.72
N PHE A 187 11.55 7.61 -12.81
CA PHE A 187 10.97 8.25 -11.63
C PHE A 187 9.89 7.39 -10.97
N ASP A 188 9.12 6.67 -11.79
CA ASP A 188 8.12 5.73 -11.30
C ASP A 188 8.77 4.53 -10.60
N ALA A 189 9.89 4.00 -11.13
CA ALA A 189 10.66 2.96 -10.46
C ALA A 189 11.20 3.41 -9.11
N LEU A 190 11.71 4.64 -9.02
CA LEU A 190 12.16 5.22 -7.74
C LEU A 190 11.00 5.37 -6.76
N GLY A 191 9.83 5.81 -7.23
CA GLY A 191 8.62 5.89 -6.41
C GLY A 191 8.15 4.52 -5.93
N CYS A 192 8.09 3.53 -6.82
CA CYS A 192 7.74 2.14 -6.49
C CYS A 192 8.70 1.54 -5.47
N LEU A 193 10.01 1.76 -5.65
CA LEU A 193 11.04 1.27 -4.75
C LEU A 193 10.93 1.91 -3.37
N ALA A 194 10.80 3.24 -3.30
CA ALA A 194 10.66 3.94 -2.04
C ALA A 194 9.40 3.50 -1.27
N TRP A 195 8.27 3.37 -1.96
CA TRP A 195 7.04 2.84 -1.38
C TRP A 195 7.20 1.40 -0.89
N ALA A 196 7.76 0.50 -1.70
CA ALA A 196 7.90 -0.90 -1.31
C ALA A 196 8.88 -1.09 -0.14
N ILE A 197 10.01 -0.36 -0.12
CA ILE A 197 10.94 -0.36 1.01
C ILE A 197 10.24 0.13 2.28
N TYR A 198 9.48 1.23 2.18
CA TYR A 198 8.73 1.77 3.31
C TYR A 198 7.70 0.75 3.84
N SER A 199 6.86 0.19 2.97
CA SER A 199 5.82 -0.78 3.37
C SER A 199 6.43 -2.06 3.95
N ILE A 200 7.49 -2.60 3.34
CA ILE A 200 8.17 -3.80 3.85
C ILE A 200 8.86 -3.50 5.18
N GLY A 201 9.51 -2.34 5.32
CA GLY A 201 10.16 -1.94 6.56
C GLY A 201 9.16 -1.81 7.71
N VAL A 202 8.00 -1.19 7.46
CA VAL A 202 6.90 -1.10 8.44
C VAL A 202 6.37 -2.49 8.81
N GLY A 203 6.16 -3.36 7.81
CA GLY A 203 5.70 -4.73 8.05
C GLY A 203 6.69 -5.53 8.90
N LEU A 204 7.97 -5.57 8.50
CA LEU A 204 9.02 -6.28 9.24
C LEU A 204 9.18 -5.76 10.66
N LEU A 205 9.20 -4.43 10.84
CA LEU A 205 9.29 -3.83 12.17
C LEU A 205 8.07 -4.20 13.02
N GLY A 206 6.86 -4.14 12.45
CA GLY A 206 5.64 -4.55 13.12
C GLY A 206 5.64 -6.04 13.50
N GLY A 207 6.13 -6.91 12.61
CA GLY A 207 6.28 -8.34 12.85
C GLY A 207 7.21 -8.65 14.02
N VAL A 208 8.34 -7.94 14.12
CA VAL A 208 9.31 -8.10 15.22
C VAL A 208 8.83 -7.47 16.53
N LEU A 209 8.22 -6.27 16.49
CA LEU A 209 7.81 -5.55 17.71
C LEU A 209 6.56 -6.13 18.36
N PHE A 210 5.67 -6.74 17.59
CA PHE A 210 4.36 -7.20 18.06
C PHE A 210 4.17 -8.71 17.90
N GLU A 211 5.27 -9.48 17.86
CA GLU A 211 5.24 -10.95 17.71
C GLU A 211 4.34 -11.62 18.76
N ASP A 212 4.50 -11.23 20.04
CA ASP A 212 3.72 -11.80 21.15
C ASP A 212 2.31 -11.18 21.29
N GLN A 213 2.06 -10.01 20.70
CA GLN A 213 0.81 -9.26 20.88
C GLN A 213 0.33 -8.57 19.58
N PRO A 214 -0.09 -9.33 18.55
CA PRO A 214 -0.45 -8.78 17.23
C PRO A 214 -1.61 -7.77 17.30
N LEU A 215 -2.56 -7.99 18.21
CA LEU A 215 -3.72 -7.12 18.41
C LEU A 215 -3.33 -5.71 18.88
N LEU A 216 -2.24 -5.57 19.65
CA LEU A 216 -1.72 -4.25 20.03
C LEU A 216 -1.09 -3.54 18.85
N GLY A 217 -0.39 -4.26 17.96
CA GLY A 217 0.15 -3.70 16.73
C GLY A 217 -0.96 -3.13 15.82
N VAL A 218 -2.04 -3.89 15.64
CA VAL A 218 -3.23 -3.42 14.90
C VAL A 218 -3.88 -2.23 15.60
N GLY A 219 -4.06 -2.29 16.92
CA GLY A 219 -4.62 -1.19 17.71
C GLY A 219 -3.81 0.10 17.64
N LEU A 220 -2.48 0.00 17.72
CA LEU A 220 -1.57 1.12 17.56
C LEU A 220 -1.64 1.69 16.14
N GLY A 221 -1.67 0.83 15.12
CA GLY A 221 -1.83 1.23 13.72
C GLY A 221 -3.12 2.01 13.47
N ILE A 222 -4.25 1.51 13.97
CA ILE A 222 -5.55 2.20 13.91
C ILE A 222 -5.48 3.53 14.67
N GLY A 223 -4.88 3.54 15.87
CA GLY A 223 -4.72 4.74 16.68
C GLY A 223 -3.91 5.84 15.97
N ILE A 224 -2.79 5.47 15.35
CA ILE A 224 -1.95 6.38 14.55
C ILE A 224 -2.73 6.90 13.34
N ALA A 225 -3.44 6.02 12.61
CA ALA A 225 -4.23 6.41 11.44
C ALA A 225 -5.35 7.42 11.80
N LEU A 226 -6.06 7.17 12.91
CA LEU A 226 -7.07 8.09 13.43
C LEU A 226 -6.47 9.42 13.90
N ALA A 227 -5.30 9.38 14.55
CA ALA A 227 -4.59 10.59 14.97
C ALA A 227 -4.15 11.44 13.78
N ILE A 228 -3.55 10.83 12.75
CA ILE A 228 -3.16 11.52 11.51
C ILE A 228 -4.39 12.13 10.83
N THR A 229 -5.48 11.38 10.71
CA THR A 229 -6.73 11.86 10.11
C THR A 229 -7.31 13.02 10.92
N GLY A 230 -7.33 12.91 12.25
CA GLY A 230 -7.78 13.96 13.15
C GLY A 230 -6.94 15.24 13.03
N VAL A 231 -5.62 15.11 12.96
CA VAL A 231 -4.69 16.25 12.78
C VAL A 231 -4.87 16.88 11.40
N ALA A 232 -5.03 16.10 10.34
CA ALA A 232 -5.26 16.58 8.98
C ALA A 232 -6.59 17.34 8.88
N GLU A 233 -7.66 16.82 9.49
CA GLU A 233 -8.96 17.48 9.52
C GLU A 233 -8.93 18.74 10.39
N LEU A 234 -8.24 18.71 11.52
CA LEU A 234 -8.04 19.87 12.38
C LEU A 234 -7.27 20.98 11.66
N THR A 235 -6.15 20.66 11.00
CA THR A 235 -5.38 21.64 10.22
C THR A 235 -6.20 22.22 9.08
N ARG A 236 -6.98 21.41 8.36
CA ARG A 236 -7.92 21.90 7.34
C ARG A 236 -8.94 22.87 7.92
N ARG A 237 -9.55 22.53 9.06
CA ARG A 237 -10.51 23.42 9.76
C ARG A 237 -9.88 24.72 10.20
N LEU A 238 -8.66 24.68 10.73
CA LEU A 238 -7.93 25.87 11.18
C LEU A 238 -7.54 26.77 10.00
N LEU A 239 -7.07 26.20 8.89
CA LEU A 239 -6.75 26.95 7.68
C LEU A 239 -8.00 27.56 7.02
N ALA A 240 -9.11 26.82 6.98
CA ALA A 240 -10.39 27.33 6.50
C ALA A 240 -10.90 28.50 7.36
N ARG A 241 -10.78 28.39 8.69
CA ARG A 241 -11.12 29.49 9.62
C ARG A 241 -10.22 30.71 9.45
N ARG A 242 -8.91 30.52 9.24
CA ARG A 242 -7.96 31.61 8.95
C ARG A 242 -8.32 32.33 7.64
N LYS A 243 -8.66 31.58 6.59
CA LYS A 243 -9.06 32.15 5.30
C LYS A 243 -10.37 32.93 5.41
N ALA A 244 -11.37 32.40 6.13
CA ALA A 244 -12.64 33.09 6.36
C ALA A 244 -12.46 34.41 7.14
N ARG A 245 -11.57 34.45 8.14
CA ARG A 245 -11.23 35.68 8.87
C ARG A 245 -10.50 36.69 7.98
N ALA A 246 -9.53 36.23 7.18
CA ALA A 246 -8.80 37.10 6.24
C ALA A 246 -9.70 37.70 5.16
N ASP A 247 -10.71 36.95 4.69
CA ASP A 247 -11.71 37.47 3.75
C ASP A 247 -12.65 38.48 4.43
N GLN A 248 -13.03 38.27 5.70
CA GLN A 248 -13.82 39.24 6.47
C GLN A 248 -13.08 40.57 6.70
N ASP A 249 -11.80 40.52 7.10
CA ASP A 249 -10.98 41.73 7.29
C ASP A 249 -10.79 42.50 5.96
N ARG A 250 -10.61 41.78 4.84
CA ARG A 250 -10.56 42.40 3.50
C ARG A 250 -11.86 43.08 3.10
N THR A 251 -13.01 42.51 3.46
CA THR A 251 -14.31 43.14 3.18
C THR A 251 -14.62 44.31 4.11
N ALA A 252 -14.12 44.29 5.35
CA ALA A 252 -14.32 45.36 6.33
C ALA A 252 -13.44 46.59 6.09
N HIS A 253 -12.26 46.42 5.49
CA HIS A 253 -11.34 47.51 5.15
C HIS A 253 -11.51 48.06 3.72
N ARG A 254 -12.51 47.58 2.98
CA ARG A 254 -12.88 48.11 1.66
C ARG A 254 -13.64 49.42 1.87
N ASP A 255 -13.09 50.55 1.43
CA ASP A 255 -13.66 51.86 1.69
C ASP A 255 -15.03 51.98 0.97
N PRO A 256 -16.04 52.66 1.53
CA PRO A 256 -17.31 52.87 0.86
C PRO A 256 -17.19 53.62 -0.48
N ALA A 257 -16.10 54.38 -0.67
CA ALA A 257 -15.80 55.14 -1.88
C ALA A 257 -15.44 54.27 -3.11
N ASP A 258 -15.05 53.01 -2.89
CA ASP A 258 -14.67 52.07 -3.94
C ASP A 258 -15.86 51.65 -4.81
N TRP A 259 -17.04 51.60 -4.18
CA TRP A 259 -18.29 51.18 -4.81
C TRP A 259 -18.81 52.23 -5.78
N THR A 260 -18.56 53.51 -5.50
CA THR A 260 -18.99 54.62 -6.38
C THR A 260 -18.07 54.75 -7.59
N ALA A 261 -16.76 54.55 -7.42
CA ALA A 261 -15.81 54.55 -8.54
C ALA A 261 -16.08 53.40 -9.54
N SER A 262 -16.35 52.19 -9.07
CA SER A 262 -16.63 51.04 -9.94
C SER A 262 -18.00 51.09 -10.63
N ALA A 263 -18.95 51.87 -10.10
CA ALA A 263 -20.27 52.05 -10.72
C ALA A 263 -20.27 53.12 -11.82
N ILE A 264 -19.34 54.09 -11.75
CA ILE A 264 -19.21 55.18 -12.73
C ILE A 264 -18.45 54.72 -13.99
N ASP A 265 -17.51 53.77 -13.88
CA ASP A 265 -16.75 53.21 -15.03
C ASP A 265 -17.56 52.26 -15.94
N VAL A 266 -18.82 51.96 -15.59
CA VAL A 266 -19.69 51.02 -16.33
C VAL A 266 -20.86 51.73 -17.03
N ALA A 267 -21.00 53.04 -16.85
CA ALA A 267 -22.03 53.87 -17.50
C ALA A 267 -21.44 54.68 -18.66
#